data_AF-A0A1X7P0C9-F1
#
_entry.id   AF-A0A1X7P0C9-F1
#
_cell.length_a   1.000
_cell.length_b   1.000
_cell.length_c   1.000
_cell.angle_alpha   90.00
_cell.angle_beta   90.00
_cell.angle_gamma   90.00
#
_symmetry.space_group_name_H-M   'P 1'
#
loop_
_entity.id
_entity.type
_entity.pdbx_description
1 polymer ?
#
loop_
_entity_poly.entity_id
_entity_poly.type
_entity_poly.pdbx_seq_one_letter_code
_entity_poly.pdbx_strand_id
1 'polypeptide(L)' 'MNPTVVATPPAGDSATTWTPEYSVSGAHTVALTTTPTTLTAAGTSNVTVHLTGTKSGSDRFTNGTYQAVVTVTCE' A
#
# COMPACT_ATOMS: atom_id res chain seq x y z
N MET A 1 -2.56 4.19 9.53
CA MET A 1 -2.99 3.15 8.56
C MET A 1 -2.55 1.80 9.08
N ASN A 2 -3.47 0.87 9.37
CA ASN A 2 -3.12 -0.51 9.75
C ASN A 2 -3.47 -1.46 8.59
N PRO A 3 -2.49 -1.87 7.79
CA PRO A 3 -2.74 -2.63 6.57
C PRO A 3 -3.07 -4.08 6.88
N THR A 4 -4.09 -4.60 6.21
CA THR A 4 -4.33 -6.06 6.19
C THR A 4 -3.90 -6.58 4.83
N VAL A 5 -3.03 -7.59 4.82
CA VAL A 5 -2.62 -8.28 3.59
C VAL A 5 -3.08 -9.72 3.64
N VAL A 6 -3.83 -10.12 2.61
CA VAL A 6 -4.24 -11.50 2.38
C VAL A 6 -3.54 -11.99 1.13
N ALA A 7 -2.90 -13.15 1.23
CA ALA A 7 -2.19 -13.77 0.12
C ALA A 7 -2.58 -15.23 -0.04
N THR A 8 -2.68 -15.68 -1.28
CA THR A 8 -2.94 -17.09 -1.61
C THR A 8 -1.95 -17.52 -2.69
N PRO A 9 -1.02 -18.44 -2.38
CA PRO A 9 -0.10 -18.96 -3.37
C PRO A 9 -0.80 -19.93 -4.33
N PRO A 10 -0.23 -20.19 -5.51
CA PRO A 10 -0.64 -21.32 -6.36
C PRO A 10 -0.56 -22.66 -5.61
N ALA A 11 -1.36 -23.63 -6.05
CA ALA A 11 -1.35 -24.97 -5.47
C ALA A 11 0.03 -25.62 -5.59
N GLY A 12 0.52 -26.21 -4.49
CA GLY A 12 1.82 -26.87 -4.44
C GLY A 12 3.00 -25.96 -4.11
N ASP A 13 2.75 -24.68 -3.83
CA ASP A 13 3.78 -23.71 -3.44
C ASP A 13 3.62 -23.28 -1.98
N SER A 14 4.74 -23.11 -1.27
CA SER A 14 4.75 -22.62 0.11
C SER A 14 4.21 -21.20 0.21
N ALA A 15 3.56 -20.90 1.33
CA ALA A 15 3.03 -19.57 1.63
C ALA A 15 4.10 -18.47 1.47
N THR A 16 3.67 -17.35 0.89
CA THR A 16 4.47 -16.12 0.80
C THR A 16 3.82 -15.08 1.69
N THR A 17 4.57 -14.57 2.65
CA THR A 17 4.15 -13.43 3.47
C THR A 17 4.49 -12.15 2.72
N TRP A 18 3.50 -11.31 2.50
CA TRP A 18 3.69 -10.03 1.84
C TRP A 18 3.67 -8.92 2.88
N THR A 19 4.79 -8.22 3.01
CA THR A 19 4.94 -7.09 3.91
C THR A 19 4.81 -5.81 3.10
N PRO A 20 3.76 -5.01 3.34
CA PRO A 20 3.59 -3.74 2.69
C PRO A 20 4.34 -2.63 3.45
N GLU A 21 4.90 -1.69 2.71
CA GLU A 21 5.46 -0.44 3.21
C GLU A 21 4.73 0.73 2.55
N TYR A 22 4.20 1.65 3.36
CA TYR A 22 3.40 2.78 2.91
C TYR A 22 4.18 4.07 3.10
N SER A 23 4.12 4.92 2.08
CA SER A 23 4.56 6.31 2.20
C SER A 23 3.51 7.22 1.57
N VAL A 24 3.30 8.38 2.21
CA VAL A 24 2.44 9.43 1.69
C VAL A 24 3.28 10.67 1.48
N SER A 25 3.14 11.28 0.31
CA SER A 25 3.78 12.55 -0.02
C SER A 25 2.80 13.43 -0.80
N GLY A 26 2.95 14.76 -0.71
CA GLY A 26 2.03 15.66 -1.39
C GLY A 26 1.80 16.95 -0.63
N ALA A 27 0.95 17.81 -1.19
CA ALA A 27 0.67 19.12 -0.61
C ALA A 27 -0.30 18.99 0.58
N HIS A 28 0.19 19.30 1.77
CA HIS A 28 -0.58 19.33 3.02
C HIS A 28 -0.28 20.62 3.80
N THR A 29 -0.64 21.77 3.25
CA THR A 29 -0.60 23.02 4.01
C THR A 29 -1.79 23.89 3.64
N VAL A 30 -2.74 24.00 4.58
CA VAL A 30 -3.75 25.05 4.59
C VAL A 30 -3.43 25.93 5.78
N ALA A 31 -2.96 27.15 5.54
CA ALA A 31 -2.66 28.09 6.61
C ALA A 31 -3.96 28.49 7.31
N LEU A 32 -3.94 28.52 8.65
CA LEU A 32 -5.07 29.05 9.42
C LEU A 32 -5.00 30.59 9.38
N THR A 33 -5.92 31.19 8.65
CA THR A 33 -6.01 32.65 8.48
C THR A 33 -7.29 33.19 9.14
N THR A 34 -7.26 34.44 9.60
CA THR A 34 -8.44 35.15 10.13
C THR A 34 -9.39 35.64 9.02
N THR A 35 -9.02 35.44 7.75
CA THR A 35 -9.81 35.78 6.56
C THR A 35 -9.92 34.57 5.61
N PRO A 36 -11.02 34.41 4.86
CA PRO A 36 -11.16 33.33 3.91
C PRO A 36 -10.08 33.37 2.83
N THR A 37 -9.33 32.27 2.66
CA THR A 37 -8.35 32.12 1.58
C THR A 37 -8.93 31.18 0.53
N THR A 38 -8.97 31.60 -0.73
CA THR A 38 -9.46 30.76 -1.84
C THR A 38 -8.38 29.74 -2.22
N LEU A 39 -8.71 28.45 -2.20
CA LEU A 39 -7.82 27.40 -2.72
C LEU A 39 -7.83 27.46 -4.25
N THR A 40 -6.68 27.78 -4.85
CA THR A 40 -6.55 27.92 -6.31
C THR A 40 -6.18 26.61 -7.01
N ALA A 41 -5.83 25.57 -6.26
CA ALA A 41 -5.53 24.23 -6.75
C ALA A 41 -5.95 23.15 -5.74
N ALA A 42 -6.27 21.96 -6.25
CA ALA A 42 -6.48 20.80 -5.40
C ALA A 42 -5.15 20.34 -4.78
N GLY A 43 -5.15 20.08 -3.47
CA GLY A 43 -4.05 19.35 -2.84
C GLY A 43 -4.04 17.92 -3.36
N THR A 44 -2.90 17.45 -3.87
CA THR A 44 -2.74 16.05 -4.28
C THR A 44 -1.89 15.33 -3.24
N SER A 45 -2.40 14.22 -2.73
CA SER A 45 -1.65 13.26 -1.92
C SER A 45 -1.38 12.02 -2.75
N ASN A 46 -0.10 11.64 -2.85
CA ASN A 46 0.33 10.40 -3.47
C ASN A 46 0.53 9.37 -2.37
N VAL A 47 -0.17 8.24 -2.47
CA VAL A 47 0.04 7.07 -1.62
C VAL A 47 0.83 6.04 -2.41
N THR A 48 2.05 5.75 -1.97
CA THR A 48 2.88 4.71 -2.56
C THR A 48 2.85 3.48 -1.65
N VAL A 49 2.60 2.31 -2.26
CA VAL A 49 2.64 1.02 -1.59
C VAL A 49 3.75 0.19 -2.21
N HIS A 50 4.78 -0.11 -1.43
CA HIS A 50 5.79 -1.10 -1.79
C HIS A 50 5.44 -2.44 -1.15
N LEU A 51 5.50 -3.52 -1.92
CA LEU A 51 5.20 -4.88 -1.45
C LEU A 51 6.44 -5.76 -1.54
N THR A 52 6.92 -6.23 -0.40
CA THR A 52 8.00 -7.21 -0.32
C THR A 52 7.45 -8.58 0.03
N GLY A 53 7.71 -9.59 -0.80
CA GLY A 53 7.30 -10.96 -0.57
C GLY A 53 8.41 -11.80 0.03
N THR A 54 8.16 -12.39 1.20
CA THR A 54 9.06 -13.35 1.85
C THR A 54 8.42 -14.73 1.82
N LYS A 55 9.04 -15.65 1.09
CA LYS A 55 8.60 -17.06 1.03
C LYS A 55 9.14 -17.82 2.23
N SER A 56 8.29 -18.64 2.87
CA SER A 56 8.68 -19.43 4.05
C SER A 56 9.32 -20.78 3.73
N GLY A 57 9.18 -21.26 2.48
CA GLY A 57 9.73 -22.53 2.01
C GLY A 57 10.97 -22.38 1.11
N SER A 58 11.67 -23.49 0.89
CA SER A 58 12.84 -23.58 0.01
C SER A 58 12.50 -24.00 -1.44
N ASP A 59 11.23 -24.23 -1.71
CA ASP A 59 10.68 -24.48 -3.04
C ASP A 59 10.84 -23.25 -3.95
N ARG A 60 10.97 -23.51 -5.25
CA ARG A 60 10.96 -22.44 -6.25
C ARG A 60 9.52 -21.99 -6.49
N PHE A 61 9.32 -20.71 -6.77
CA PHE A 61 8.04 -20.20 -7.25
C PHE A 61 7.56 -21.04 -8.44
N THR A 62 6.38 -21.61 -8.30
CA THR A 62 5.74 -22.41 -9.34
C THR A 62 5.09 -21.51 -10.38
N ASN A 63 4.82 -22.05 -11.56
CA ASN A 63 4.04 -21.33 -12.55
C ASN A 63 2.61 -21.13 -12.03
N GLY A 64 2.15 -19.87 -12.01
CA GLY A 64 0.82 -19.54 -11.51
C GLY A 64 0.70 -18.05 -11.20
N THR A 65 -0.46 -17.65 -10.68
CA THR A 65 -0.70 -16.27 -10.26
C THR A 65 -0.54 -16.15 -8.75
N TYR A 66 0.31 -15.24 -8.32
CA TYR A 66 0.44 -14.83 -6.92
C TYR A 66 -0.37 -13.57 -6.73
N GLN A 67 -1.32 -13.59 -5.80
CA GLN A 67 -2.15 -12.42 -5.50
C GLN A 67 -1.93 -11.98 -4.06
N ALA A 68 -1.79 -10.66 -3.88
CA ALA A 68 -1.81 -9.98 -2.60
C ALA A 68 -2.77 -8.80 -2.71
N VAL A 69 -3.71 -8.69 -1.77
CA VAL A 69 -4.64 -7.56 -1.71
C VAL A 69 -4.19 -6.63 -0.60
N VAL A 70 -4.04 -5.35 -0.94
CA VAL A 70 -3.74 -4.27 -0.01
C VAL A 70 -4.94 -3.33 0.07
N THR A 71 -5.49 -3.18 1.27
CA THR A 71 -6.54 -2.20 1.55
C THR A 71 -5.94 -0.97 2.24
N VAL A 72 -6.13 0.20 1.66
CA VAL A 72 -5.73 1.49 2.25
C VAL A 72 -6.99 2.24 2.67
N THR A 73 -7.05 2.61 3.95
CA THR A 73 -8.10 3.49 4.48
C THR A 73 -7.50 4.86 4.71
N CYS A 74 -8.10 5.88 4.10
CA CYS A 74 -7.82 7.28 4.38
C CYS A 74 -8.86 7.78 5.39
N GLU A 75 -8.40 8.30 6.52
CA GLU A 75 -9.21 8.96 7.55
C GLU A 75 -8.82 10.44 7.63
#